data_AF-A0A258CRH8-F1
#
_entry.id   AF-A0A258CRH8-F1
#
_cell.length_a   1.000
_cell.length_b   1.000
_cell.length_c   1.000
_cell.angle_alpha   90.00
_cell.angle_beta   90.00
_cell.angle_gamma   90.00
#
_symmetry.space_group_name_H-M   'P 1'
#
loop_
_entity.id
_entity.type
_entity.pdbx_description
1 polymer ?
#
loop_
_entity_poly.entity_id
_entity_poly.type
_entity_poly.pdbx_seq_one_letter_code
_entity_poly.pdbx_strand_id
1 'polypeptide(L)' 'MSDASLILSRRDLDFILYEWLEVERLTQRARFADHDRVSFDGVLDTCAQLAADMFAPHNRKADQNEPTFDG' A
#
# COMPACT_ATOMS: atom_id res chain seq x y z
N MET A 1 -8.13 6.08 16.66
CA MET A 1 -7.65 5.41 15.44
C MET A 1 -6.68 6.36 14.78
N SER A 2 -5.47 5.92 14.43
CA SER A 2 -4.52 6.74 13.67
C SER A 2 -5.19 7.13 12.35
N ASP A 3 -5.05 8.40 11.97
CA ASP A 3 -5.51 8.84 10.65
C ASP A 3 -4.71 8.08 9.58
N ALA A 4 -5.39 7.27 8.77
CA ALA A 4 -4.77 6.50 7.70
C ALA A 4 -4.08 7.42 6.67
N SER A 5 -4.48 8.69 6.59
CA SER A 5 -3.86 9.69 5.71
C SER A 5 -2.40 9.98 6.09
N LEU A 6 -2.00 9.79 7.36
CA LEU A 6 -0.61 9.93 7.80
C LEU A 6 0.29 8.77 7.32
N ILE A 7 -0.33 7.65 6.94
CA ILE A 7 0.38 6.43 6.51
C ILE A 7 0.42 6.37 4.98
N LEU A 8 -0.72 6.65 4.33
CA LEU A 8 -0.87 6.54 2.89
C LEU A 8 -1.92 7.54 2.38
N SER A 9 -1.53 8.38 1.43
CA SER A 9 -2.45 9.27 0.72
C SER A 9 -3.18 8.49 -0.37
N ARG A 10 -4.38 7.99 -0.08
CA ARG A 10 -5.19 7.26 -1.09
C ARG A 10 -5.51 8.14 -2.29
N ARG A 11 -5.82 9.41 -2.05
CA ARG A 11 -6.15 10.37 -3.10
C ARG A 11 -5.00 10.55 -4.11
N ASP A 12 -3.76 10.69 -3.63
CA ASP A 12 -2.64 10.91 -4.53
C ASP A 12 -2.29 9.64 -5.31
N LEU A 13 -2.43 8.47 -4.68
CA LEU A 13 -2.27 7.19 -5.39
C LEU A 13 -3.34 7.00 -6.45
N ASP A 14 -4.60 7.34 -6.16
CA ASP A 14 -5.69 7.25 -7.14
C ASP A 14 -5.40 8.17 -8.35
N PHE A 15 -4.92 9.39 -8.11
CA PHE A 15 -4.52 10.31 -9.17
C PHE A 15 -3.36 9.74 -10.00
N ILE A 16 -2.28 9.31 -9.36
CA ILE A 16 -1.09 8.78 -10.06
C ILE A 16 -1.47 7.55 -10.88
N LEU A 17 -2.20 6.60 -10.29
CA LEU A 17 -2.47 5.31 -10.91
C LEU A 17 -3.54 5.39 -11.99
N TYR A 18 -4.65 6.07 -11.74
CA TYR A 18 -5.81 6.04 -12.63
C TYR A 18 -5.88 7.23 -13.57
N GLU A 19 -5.53 8.44 -13.10
CA GLU A 19 -5.63 9.65 -13.92
C GLU A 19 -4.37 9.90 -14.73
N TRP A 20 -3.19 9.74 -14.13
CA TRP A 20 -1.92 9.98 -14.83
C TRP A 20 -1.46 8.75 -15.60
N LEU A 21 -1.31 7.60 -14.93
CA LEU A 21 -0.69 6.43 -15.53
C LEU A 21 -1.68 5.54 -16.30
N GLU A 22 -2.98 5.77 -16.17
CA GLU A 22 -4.05 4.97 -16.78
C GLU A 22 -3.82 3.46 -16.54
N VAL A 23 -3.50 3.05 -15.30
CA VAL A 23 -2.98 1.71 -14.97
C VAL A 23 -3.91 0.56 -15.40
N GLU A 24 -5.22 0.82 -15.48
CA GLU A 24 -6.21 -0.14 -15.98
C GLU A 24 -5.91 -0.61 -17.40
N ARG A 25 -5.17 0.17 -18.21
CA ARG A 25 -4.75 -0.25 -19.56
C ARG A 25 -3.80 -1.43 -19.55
N LEU A 26 -3.12 -1.71 -18.44
CA LEU A 26 -2.28 -2.89 -18.33
C LEU A 26 -3.09 -4.19 -18.47
N THR A 27 -4.37 -4.18 -18.06
CA THR A 27 -5.27 -5.34 -18.15
C THR A 27 -5.56 -5.79 -19.59
N GLN A 28 -5.32 -4.91 -20.57
CA GLN A 28 -5.40 -5.27 -22.00
C GLN A 28 -4.29 -6.22 -22.45
N ARG A 29 -3.20 -6.34 -21.67
CA ARG A 29 -2.11 -7.28 -21.94
C ARG A 29 -2.48 -8.63 -21.36
N ALA A 30 -2.29 -9.70 -22.13
CA ALA A 30 -2.62 -11.08 -21.71
C ALA A 30 -2.05 -11.48 -20.33
N ARG A 31 -0.87 -10.96 -19.95
CA ARG A 31 -0.26 -11.21 -18.64
C ARG A 31 -1.08 -10.70 -17.45
N PHE A 32 -1.90 -9.66 -17.64
CA PHE A 32 -2.64 -8.97 -16.59
C PHE A 32 -4.16 -9.01 -16.82
N ALA A 33 -4.64 -9.87 -17.72
CA ALA A 33 -6.04 -9.92 -18.13
C ALA A 33 -7.00 -10.38 -17.02
N ASP A 34 -6.49 -11.08 -16.00
CA ASP A 34 -7.27 -11.51 -14.83
C ASP A 34 -7.44 -10.42 -13.77
N HIS A 35 -6.92 -9.22 -14.01
CA HIS A 35 -7.02 -8.08 -13.11
C HIS A 35 -7.95 -7.01 -13.64
N ASP A 36 -8.52 -6.26 -12.71
CA ASP A 36 -9.34 -5.09 -12.94
C ASP A 36 -9.11 -4.04 -11.85
N ARG A 37 -9.81 -2.91 -11.97
CA ARG A 37 -9.76 -1.85 -10.97
C ARG A 37 -10.09 -2.35 -9.56
N VAL A 38 -11.07 -3.24 -9.43
CA VAL A 38 -11.48 -3.80 -8.13
C VAL A 38 -10.32 -4.55 -7.49
N SER A 39 -9.60 -5.35 -8.26
CA SER A 39 -8.42 -6.07 -7.77
C SER A 39 -7.28 -5.14 -7.37
N PHE A 40 -7.05 -4.05 -8.10
CA PHE A 40 -6.03 -3.06 -7.76
C PHE A 40 -6.38 -2.30 -6.47
N ASP A 41 -7.63 -1.82 -6.38
CA ASP A 41 -8.13 -1.12 -5.20
C ASP A 41 -8.07 -2.03 -3.97
N GLY A 42 -8.44 -3.31 -4.10
CA GLY A 42 -8.35 -4.29 -3.01
C GLY A 42 -6.92 -4.53 -2.50
N VAL A 43 -5.92 -4.49 -3.38
CA VAL A 43 -4.51 -4.55 -2.97
C VAL A 43 -4.12 -3.29 -2.19
N LEU A 44 -4.48 -2.10 -2.67
CA LEU A 44 -4.18 -0.85 -1.97
C LEU A 44 -4.85 -0.80 -0.59
N ASP A 45 -6.10 -1.24 -0.48
CA ASP A 45 -6.84 -1.34 0.79
C ASP A 45 -6.17 -2.30 1.76
N THR A 46 -5.80 -3.48 1.28
CA THR A 46 -5.11 -4.49 2.10
C THR A 46 -3.76 -3.98 2.61
N CYS A 47 -2.99 -3.33 1.74
CA CYS A 47 -1.71 -2.72 2.12
C CYS A 47 -1.90 -1.61 3.16
N ALA A 48 -2.90 -0.75 3.00
CA ALA A 48 -3.19 0.31 3.96
C ALA A 48 -3.58 -0.26 5.34
N GLN A 49 -4.42 -1.31 5.36
CA GLN A 49 -4.81 -1.97 6.60
C GLN A 49 -3.62 -2.62 7.31
N LEU A 50 -2.79 -3.37 6.57
CA LEU A 50 -1.57 -3.97 7.13
C LEU A 50 -0.61 -2.89 7.66
N ALA A 51 -0.42 -1.81 6.91
CA ALA A 51 0.43 -0.70 7.34
C ALA A 51 -0.07 -0.08 8.65
N ALA A 52 -1.37 0.13 8.81
CA ALA A 52 -1.97 0.69 10.02
C ALA A 52 -1.93 -0.27 11.21
N ASP A 53 -2.26 -1.54 11.01
CA ASP A 53 -2.46 -2.48 12.11
C ASP A 53 -1.18 -3.18 12.52
N MET A 54 -0.35 -3.53 11.54
CA MET A 54 0.79 -4.42 11.75
C MET A 54 2.13 -3.68 11.75
N PHE A 55 2.27 -2.59 11.01
CA PHE A 55 3.56 -1.88 10.88
C PHE A 55 3.62 -0.60 11.73
N ALA A 56 2.64 0.29 11.61
CA ALA A 56 2.64 1.59 12.29
C ALA A 56 2.84 1.50 13.83
N PRO A 57 2.25 0.54 14.56
CA PRO A 57 2.45 0.42 16.01
C PRO A 57 3.90 0.08 16.39
N HIS A 58 4.65 -0.54 15.49
CA HIS A 58 6.02 -0.99 15.73
C HIS A 58 7.07 0.04 15.33
N ASN A 59 6.70 1.10 14.60
CA ASN A 59 7.65 2.07 14.05
C ASN A 59 8.59 2.66 15.12
N ARG A 60 8.02 3.27 16.16
CA ARG A 60 8.81 3.83 17.29
C ARG A 60 9.55 2.76 18.08
N LYS A 61 8.93 1.58 18.27
CA LYS A 61 9.52 0.50 19.06
C LYS A 61 10.77 -0.06 18.39
N ALA A 62 10.72 -0.25 17.07
CA ALA A 62 11.85 -0.75 16.28
C ALA A 62 13.01 0.25 16.28
N ASP A 63 12.72 1.56 16.20
CA ASP A 63 13.72 2.63 16.31
C ASP A 63 14.40 2.64 17.69
N GLN A 64 13.63 2.47 18.77
CA GLN A 64 14.16 2.45 20.13
C GLN A 64 14.90 1.17 20.51
N ASN A 65 14.61 0.06 19.84
CA ASN A 65 15.14 -1.27 20.17
C ASN A 65 15.74 -1.89 18.90
N GLU A 66 16.87 -1.34 18.47
CA GLU A 66 17.57 -1.82 17.28
C GLU A 66 17.96 -3.30 17.41
N PRO A 67 17.95 -4.07 16.30
CA PRO A 67 18.39 -5.46 16.32
C PRO A 67 19.83 -5.60 16.80
N THR A 68 20.09 -6.61 17.63
CA THR A 68 21.43 -6.97 18.10
C THR A 68 21.83 -8.35 17.58
N PHE A 69 23.14 -8.59 17.51
CA PHE A 69 23.72 -9.87 17.12
C PHE A 69 24.70 -10.31 18.21
N ASP A 70 24.51 -11.51 18.77
CA ASP A 70 25.25 -12.04 19.92
C ASP A 70 26.38 -13.02 19.58
N GLY A 71 26.52 -13.41 18.30
CA GLY A 71 27.61 -14.26 17.80
C GLY A 71 27.28 -15.75 17.76
#